data_AF-A0A7Y1ZCS8-F1
#
_entry.id   AF-A0A7Y1ZCS8-F1
#
_cell.length_a   1.000
_cell.length_b   1.000
_cell.length_c   1.000
_cell.angle_alpha   90.00
_cell.angle_beta   90.00
_cell.angle_gamma   90.00
#
_symmetry.space_group_name_H-M   'P 1'
#
loop_
_entity.id
_entity.type
_entity.pdbx_description
1 polymer ?
#
loop_
_entity_poly.entity_id
_entity_poly.type
_entity_poly.pdbx_seq_one_letter_code
_entity_poly.pdbx_strand_id
1 'polypeptide(L)'
;MEILKLATDWAKAEIFSTRFFIFFAILFLIASLGFWQLGKTNLAKAYVIPTLVAGSLLMIIGLGLFFTNKSRITQFEKAFKADVPAFVQSEIERTESTLKEYSIVFKVIPSLIIIAALLILFINTPTWRAIGITTIAMLIVILLVDGTAHARIEAYHKELKLVDITNDITSQK
;
A
#
# COMPACT_ATOMS: atom_id res chain seq x y z
N MET A 1 16.02 -20.87 11.46
CA MET A 1 16.63 -19.52 11.53
C MET A 1 16.44 -18.75 10.23
N GLU A 2 16.42 -19.42 9.07
CA GLU A 2 16.19 -18.78 7.76
C GLU A 2 14.76 -18.24 7.57
N ILE A 3 13.72 -18.96 8.03
CA ILE A 3 12.31 -18.51 7.93
C ILE A 3 12.07 -17.19 8.66
N LEU A 4 12.53 -17.08 9.92
CA LEU A 4 12.39 -15.85 10.69
C LEU A 4 13.14 -14.69 10.04
N LYS A 5 14.31 -14.96 9.46
CA LYS A 5 15.08 -13.96 8.70
C LYS A 5 14.31 -13.52 7.46
N LEU A 6 13.78 -14.46 6.69
CA LEU A 6 12.96 -14.20 5.50
C LEU A 6 11.73 -13.32 5.83
N ALA A 7 10.96 -13.70 6.84
CA ALA A 7 9.79 -12.94 7.29
C ALA A 7 10.16 -11.53 7.76
N THR A 8 11.28 -11.40 8.47
CA THR A 8 11.78 -10.11 8.96
C THR A 8 12.29 -9.22 7.83
N ASP A 9 12.98 -9.79 6.84
CA ASP A 9 13.53 -9.04 5.70
C ASP A 9 12.39 -8.57 4.77
N TRP A 10 11.37 -9.40 4.54
CA TRP A 10 10.13 -8.97 3.88
C TRP A 10 9.47 -7.80 4.64
N ALA A 11 9.29 -7.92 5.96
CA ALA A 11 8.64 -6.86 6.74
C ALA A 11 9.45 -5.55 6.74
N LYS A 12 10.79 -5.61 6.76
CA LYS A 12 11.66 -4.42 6.61
C LYS A 12 11.51 -3.78 5.23
N ALA A 13 11.43 -4.59 4.16
CA ALA A 13 11.19 -4.10 2.81
C ALA A 13 9.83 -3.40 2.69
N GLU A 14 8.80 -3.89 3.40
CA GLU A 14 7.52 -3.18 3.46
C GLU A 14 7.60 -1.87 4.24
N ILE A 15 8.29 -1.83 5.38
CA ILE A 15 8.52 -0.58 6.11
C ILE A 15 9.24 0.45 5.22
N PHE A 16 10.21 0.02 4.42
CA PHE A 16 10.85 0.91 3.45
C PHE A 16 9.85 1.46 2.43
N SER A 17 9.01 0.58 1.88
CA SER A 17 8.05 0.94 0.83
C SER A 17 6.93 1.87 1.33
N THR A 18 6.50 1.72 2.59
CA THR A 18 5.51 2.61 3.20
C THR A 18 5.98 4.07 3.29
N ARG A 19 7.29 4.33 3.22
CA ARG A 19 7.84 5.69 3.17
C ARG A 19 7.46 6.43 1.90
N PHE A 20 7.22 5.72 0.80
CA PHE A 20 6.74 6.36 -0.44
C PHE A 20 5.35 6.98 -0.24
N PHE A 21 4.44 6.30 0.48
CA PHE A 21 3.13 6.88 0.82
C PHE A 21 3.28 8.18 1.62
N ILE A 22 4.15 8.17 2.64
CA ILE A 22 4.42 9.36 3.47
C ILE A 22 5.04 10.49 2.63
N PHE A 23 5.98 10.15 1.74
CA PHE A 23 6.62 11.12 0.85
C PHE A 23 5.60 11.79 -0.07
N PHE A 24 4.78 11.02 -0.78
CA PHE A 24 3.75 11.57 -1.64
C PHE A 24 2.69 12.33 -0.84
N ALA A 25 2.30 11.84 0.35
CA ALA A 25 1.40 12.57 1.23
C ALA A 25 1.90 13.99 1.53
N ILE A 26 3.18 14.13 1.89
CA ILE A 26 3.81 15.44 2.13
C ILE A 26 3.75 16.30 0.87
N LEU A 27 4.03 15.75 -0.32
CA LEU A 27 3.93 16.50 -1.58
C LEU A 27 2.51 17.02 -1.84
N PHE A 28 1.49 16.20 -1.61
CA PHE A 28 0.08 16.62 -1.74
C PHE A 28 -0.28 17.72 -0.74
N LEU A 29 0.19 17.63 0.50
CA LEU A 29 -0.04 18.64 1.53
C LEU A 29 0.66 19.96 1.19
N ILE A 30 1.91 19.91 0.70
CA ILE A 30 2.64 21.10 0.23
C ILE A 30 1.91 21.72 -0.97
N ALA A 31 1.45 20.91 -1.92
CA ALA A 31 0.69 21.40 -3.06
C ALA A 31 -0.61 22.10 -2.61
N SER A 32 -1.34 21.52 -1.65
CA SER A 32 -2.52 22.15 -1.05
C SER A 32 -2.22 23.52 -0.45
N LEU A 33 -1.13 23.64 0.32
CA LEU A 33 -0.69 24.91 0.90
C LEU A 33 -0.28 25.92 -0.18
N GLY A 34 0.42 25.47 -1.23
CA GLY A 34 0.80 26.28 -2.38
C GLY A 34 -0.41 26.84 -3.12
N PHE A 35 -1.43 26.00 -3.38
CA PHE A 35 -2.69 26.45 -3.97
C PHE A 35 -3.47 27.41 -3.07
N TRP A 36 -3.40 27.23 -1.75
CA TRP A 36 -4.06 28.13 -0.81
C TRP A 36 -3.41 29.52 -0.77
N GLN A 37 -2.07 29.60 -0.72
CA GLN A 37 -1.35 30.89 -0.67
C GLN A 37 -1.29 31.61 -2.02
N LEU A 38 -1.08 30.87 -3.12
CA LEU A 38 -0.81 31.46 -4.44
C LEU A 38 -2.01 31.39 -5.39
N GLY A 39 -3.06 30.66 -5.04
CA GLY A 39 -4.22 30.41 -5.89
C GLY A 39 -5.13 31.62 -6.05
N LYS A 40 -4.91 32.40 -7.10
CA LYS A 40 -5.78 33.52 -7.47
C LYS A 40 -6.94 33.11 -8.39
N THR A 41 -6.81 32.00 -9.11
CA THR A 41 -7.82 31.52 -10.07
C THR A 41 -8.84 30.59 -9.41
N ASN A 42 -10.05 30.50 -10.00
CA ASN A 42 -11.10 29.59 -9.53
C ASN A 42 -10.64 28.13 -9.52
N LEU A 43 -9.81 27.73 -10.49
CA LEU A 43 -9.26 26.38 -10.56
C LEU A 43 -8.21 26.13 -9.48
N ALA A 44 -7.29 27.07 -9.23
CA ALA A 44 -6.29 26.91 -8.18
C ALA A 44 -6.93 26.77 -6.80
N LYS A 45 -7.95 27.59 -6.50
CA LYS A 45 -8.71 27.47 -5.24
C LYS A 45 -9.44 26.13 -5.12
N ALA A 46 -9.94 25.59 -6.23
CA ALA A 46 -10.61 24.29 -6.25
C ALA A 46 -9.68 23.12 -5.91
N TYR A 47 -8.37 23.22 -6.13
CA TYR A 47 -7.40 22.15 -5.80
C TYR A 47 -7.07 22.03 -4.31
N VAL A 48 -7.29 23.08 -3.51
CA VAL A 48 -6.90 23.09 -2.09
C VAL A 48 -7.53 21.91 -1.33
N ILE A 49 -8.87 21.78 -1.38
CA ILE A 49 -9.56 20.74 -0.60
C ILE A 49 -9.22 19.32 -1.12
N PRO A 50 -9.32 18.99 -2.42
CA PRO A 50 -8.98 17.66 -2.91
C PRO A 50 -7.55 17.24 -2.58
N THR A 51 -6.57 18.14 -2.75
CA THR A 51 -5.15 17.81 -2.49
C THR A 51 -4.88 17.66 -1.01
N LEU A 52 -5.52 18.45 -0.15
CA LEU A 52 -5.48 18.26 1.30
C LEU A 52 -6.00 16.88 1.69
N VAL A 53 -7.20 16.51 1.21
CA VAL A 53 -7.82 15.22 1.51
C VAL A 53 -6.96 14.06 1.03
N ALA A 54 -6.47 14.11 -0.22
CA ALA A 54 -5.59 13.07 -0.76
C ALA A 54 -4.29 12.94 0.04
N GLY A 55 -3.65 14.07 0.40
CA GLY A 55 -2.46 14.09 1.23
C GLY A 55 -2.71 13.49 2.61
N SER A 56 -3.80 13.84 3.27
CA SER A 56 -4.18 13.26 4.57
C SER A 56 -4.46 11.77 4.49
N LEU A 57 -5.16 11.29 3.47
CA LEU A 57 -5.43 9.86 3.28
C LEU A 57 -4.15 9.06 3.06
N LEU A 58 -3.26 9.53 2.18
CA LEU A 58 -1.96 8.89 1.94
C LEU A 58 -1.09 8.91 3.20
N MET A 59 -1.17 9.97 4.01
CA MET A 59 -0.45 10.06 5.28
C MET A 59 -0.95 9.00 6.28
N ILE A 60 -2.27 8.86 6.42
CA ILE A 60 -2.89 7.88 7.32
C ILE A 60 -2.50 6.46 6.89
N ILE A 61 -2.58 6.15 5.59
CA ILE A 61 -2.17 4.85 5.05
C ILE A 61 -0.68 4.61 5.30
N GLY A 62 0.18 5.57 4.95
CA GLY A 62 1.63 5.46 5.11
C GLY A 62 2.06 5.23 6.56
N LEU A 63 1.52 6.02 7.49
CA LEU A 63 1.82 5.85 8.93
C LEU A 63 1.22 4.55 9.48
N GLY A 64 -0.03 4.23 9.12
CA GLY A 64 -0.70 3.02 9.58
C GLY A 64 0.07 1.76 9.19
N LEU A 65 0.50 1.66 7.92
CA LEU A 65 1.30 0.54 7.44
C LEU A 65 2.70 0.54 8.08
N PHE A 66 3.33 1.70 8.26
CA PHE A 66 4.64 1.81 8.89
C PHE A 66 4.61 1.25 10.33
N PHE A 67 3.66 1.69 11.16
CA PHE A 67 3.56 1.22 12.55
C PHE A 67 3.15 -0.25 12.63
N THR A 68 2.21 -0.70 11.79
CA THR A 68 1.76 -2.09 11.75
C THR A 68 2.91 -3.03 11.39
N ASN A 69 3.66 -2.72 10.32
CA ASN A 69 4.78 -3.56 9.88
C ASN A 69 5.95 -3.52 10.89
N LYS A 70 6.19 -2.37 11.54
CA LYS A 70 7.20 -2.28 12.61
C LYS A 70 6.83 -3.13 13.83
N SER A 71 5.57 -3.11 14.25
CA SER A 71 5.08 -3.96 15.33
C SER A 71 5.14 -5.44 14.94
N ARG A 72 4.85 -5.76 13.68
CA ARG A 72 4.86 -7.14 13.16
C ARG A 72 6.22 -7.82 13.28
N ILE A 73 7.33 -7.10 13.03
CA ILE A 73 8.69 -7.66 13.20
C ILE A 73 8.91 -8.22 14.61
N THR A 74 8.47 -7.51 15.65
CA THR A 74 8.65 -7.98 17.03
C THR A 74 7.71 -9.13 17.39
N GLN A 75 6.54 -9.20 16.74
CA GLN A 75 5.60 -10.30 16.90
C GLN A 75 6.08 -11.58 16.21
N PHE A 76 6.70 -11.48 15.04
CA PHE A 76 7.26 -12.62 14.31
C PHE A 76 8.27 -13.38 15.16
N GLU A 77 9.16 -12.69 15.86
CA GLU A 77 10.14 -13.34 16.74
C GLU A 77 9.46 -14.12 17.87
N LYS A 78 8.41 -13.57 18.47
CA LYS A 78 7.66 -14.22 19.55
C LYS A 78 6.88 -15.43 19.03
N ALA A 79 6.16 -15.28 17.93
CA ALA A 79 5.36 -16.35 17.33
C ALA A 79 6.24 -17.51 16.85
N PHE A 80 7.37 -17.20 16.21
CA PHE A 80 8.33 -18.21 15.75
C PHE A 80 8.96 -18.99 16.91
N LYS A 81 9.25 -18.34 18.05
CA LYS A 81 9.77 -19.03 19.25
C LYS A 81 8.73 -19.87 19.97
N ALA A 82 7.45 -19.53 19.83
CA ALA A 82 6.36 -20.26 20.46
C ALA A 82 6.05 -21.56 19.71
N ASP A 83 5.85 -21.48 18.39
CA ASP A 83 5.51 -22.63 17.54
C ASP A 83 5.89 -22.33 16.09
N VAL A 84 6.88 -23.06 15.56
CA VAL A 84 7.40 -22.85 14.20
C VAL A 84 6.41 -23.32 13.13
N PRO A 85 5.88 -24.56 13.16
CA PRO A 85 4.83 -24.98 12.22
C PRO A 85 3.60 -24.06 12.20
N ALA A 86 3.08 -23.69 13.38
CA ALA A 86 1.91 -22.81 13.44
C ALA A 86 2.20 -21.41 12.89
N PHE A 87 3.41 -20.90 13.11
CA PHE A 87 3.85 -19.62 12.52
C PHE A 87 3.88 -19.70 10.99
N VAL A 88 4.48 -20.74 10.41
CA VAL A 88 4.57 -20.90 8.94
C VAL A 88 3.19 -20.99 8.32
N GLN A 89 2.31 -21.83 8.88
CA GLN A 89 0.95 -21.99 8.38
C GLN A 89 0.16 -20.67 8.40
N SER A 90 0.23 -19.94 9.53
CA SER A 90 -0.46 -18.65 9.65
C SER A 90 0.07 -17.59 8.67
N GLU A 91 1.38 -17.59 8.38
CA GLU A 91 1.97 -16.68 7.39
C GLU A 91 1.57 -17.07 5.95
N ILE A 92 1.46 -18.35 5.62
CA ILE A 92 0.97 -18.83 4.32
C ILE A 92 -0.48 -18.37 4.10
N GLU A 93 -1.35 -18.57 5.08
CA GLU A 93 -2.76 -18.16 5.03
C GLU A 93 -2.89 -16.63 4.89
N ARG A 94 -2.11 -15.88 5.67
CA ARG A 94 -2.10 -14.42 5.60
C ARG A 94 -1.65 -13.93 4.23
N THR A 95 -0.53 -14.43 3.73
CA THR A 95 0.02 -14.01 2.44
C THR A 95 -0.90 -14.38 1.28
N GLU A 96 -1.58 -15.53 1.35
CA GLU A 96 -2.61 -15.91 0.37
C GLU A 96 -3.81 -14.95 0.40
N SER A 97 -4.31 -14.59 1.59
CA SER A 97 -5.40 -13.61 1.72
C SER A 97 -5.01 -12.26 1.12
N THR A 98 -3.83 -11.75 1.44
CA THR A 98 -3.33 -10.48 0.90
C THR A 98 -3.15 -10.52 -0.62
N LEU A 99 -2.71 -11.64 -1.21
CA LEU A 99 -2.62 -11.79 -2.66
C LEU A 99 -4.01 -11.73 -3.33
N LYS A 100 -5.04 -12.32 -2.70
CA LYS A 100 -6.43 -12.23 -3.19
C LYS A 100 -6.94 -10.80 -3.15
N GLU A 101 -6.68 -10.06 -2.07
CA GLU A 101 -7.03 -8.63 -1.95
C GLU A 101 -6.39 -7.82 -3.08
N TYR A 102 -5.10 -7.99 -3.35
CA TYR A 102 -4.42 -7.29 -4.44
C TYR A 102 -5.04 -7.55 -5.82
N SER A 103 -5.52 -8.77 -6.09
CA SER A 103 -6.21 -9.09 -7.35
C SER A 103 -7.47 -8.27 -7.58
N ILE A 104 -8.14 -7.85 -6.50
CA ILE A 104 -9.30 -6.97 -6.52
C ILE A 104 -8.84 -5.52 -6.68
N VAL A 105 -7.83 -5.10 -5.90
CA VAL A 105 -7.26 -3.74 -5.94
C VAL A 105 -6.83 -3.36 -7.36
N PHE A 106 -6.12 -4.25 -8.07
CA PHE A 106 -5.68 -4.01 -9.45
C PHE A 106 -6.80 -3.98 -10.49
N LYS A 107 -8.04 -4.31 -10.13
CA LYS A 107 -9.23 -4.15 -11.00
C LYS A 107 -10.03 -2.91 -10.62
N VAL A 108 -10.23 -2.70 -9.33
CA VAL A 108 -11.05 -1.60 -8.81
C VAL A 108 -10.37 -0.26 -9.02
N ILE A 109 -9.07 -0.13 -8.72
CA ILE A 109 -8.39 1.17 -8.85
C ILE A 109 -8.37 1.66 -10.31
N PRO A 110 -7.98 0.87 -11.32
CA PRO A 110 -8.07 1.31 -12.72
C PRO A 110 -9.49 1.71 -13.13
N SER A 111 -10.51 0.98 -12.65
CA SER A 111 -11.91 1.32 -12.92
C SER A 111 -12.29 2.69 -12.34
N LEU A 112 -11.84 3.00 -11.11
CA LEU A 112 -12.03 4.32 -10.50
C LEU A 112 -11.30 5.43 -11.26
N ILE A 113 -10.10 5.16 -11.78
CA ILE A 113 -9.36 6.10 -12.63
C ILE A 113 -10.15 6.41 -13.91
N ILE A 114 -10.72 5.39 -14.56
CA ILE A 114 -11.56 5.58 -15.76
C ILE A 114 -12.77 6.45 -15.42
N ILE A 115 -13.48 6.17 -14.33
CA ILE A 115 -14.63 6.97 -13.89
C ILE A 115 -14.22 8.42 -13.62
N ALA A 116 -13.10 8.64 -12.92
CA ALA A 116 -12.59 9.99 -12.66
C ALA A 116 -12.22 10.72 -13.96
N ALA A 117 -11.64 10.02 -14.94
CA ALA A 117 -11.33 10.58 -16.25
C ALA A 117 -12.61 10.98 -17.00
N LEU A 118 -13.64 10.13 -16.99
CA LEU A 118 -14.94 10.45 -17.60
C LEU A 118 -15.60 11.66 -16.93
N LEU A 119 -15.55 11.76 -15.59
CA LEU A 119 -16.05 12.92 -14.86
C LEU A 119 -15.37 14.23 -15.31
N ILE A 120 -14.04 14.20 -15.55
CA ILE A 120 -13.30 15.36 -16.06
C ILE A 120 -13.74 15.75 -17.48
N LEU A 121 -14.09 14.77 -18.31
CA LEU A 121 -14.50 15.01 -19.71
C LEU A 121 -15.92 15.57 -19.81
N PHE A 122 -16.85 15.07 -18.99
CA PHE A 122 -18.26 15.45 -19.08
C PHE A 122 -18.65 16.64 -18.18
N ILE A 123 -17.86 16.95 -17.14
CA ILE A 123 -18.18 18.02 -16.18
C ILE A 123 -17.16 19.16 -16.30
N ASN A 124 -17.63 20.33 -16.76
CA ASN A 124 -16.78 21.49 -17.05
C ASN A 124 -16.57 22.44 -15.86
N THR A 125 -16.92 22.06 -14.63
CA THR A 125 -16.70 22.94 -13.46
C THR A 125 -15.29 22.77 -12.89
N PRO A 126 -14.64 23.87 -12.42
CA PRO A 126 -13.30 23.81 -11.85
C PRO A 126 -13.17 22.82 -10.68
N THR A 127 -14.22 22.71 -9.86
CA THR A 127 -14.26 21.81 -8.69
C THR A 127 -14.21 20.34 -9.09
N TRP A 128 -15.07 19.90 -10.01
CA TRP A 128 -15.08 18.50 -10.44
C TRP A 128 -13.81 18.12 -11.18
N ARG A 129 -13.26 19.05 -11.98
CA ARG A 129 -11.98 18.85 -12.64
C ARG A 129 -10.84 18.68 -11.61
N ALA A 130 -10.79 19.52 -10.58
CA ALA A 130 -9.79 19.40 -9.52
C ALA A 130 -9.91 18.07 -8.76
N ILE A 131 -11.14 17.68 -8.37
CA ILE A 131 -11.41 16.40 -7.72
C ILE A 131 -10.93 15.24 -8.59
N GLY A 132 -11.37 15.17 -9.84
CA GLY A 132 -11.01 14.07 -10.74
C GLY A 132 -9.50 13.95 -10.93
N ILE A 133 -8.80 15.07 -11.21
CA ILE A 133 -7.35 15.06 -11.42
C ILE A 133 -6.62 14.62 -10.15
N THR A 134 -7.00 15.14 -8.99
CA THR A 134 -6.39 14.77 -7.72
C THR A 134 -6.66 13.31 -7.36
N THR A 135 -7.87 12.80 -7.58
CA THR A 135 -8.20 11.38 -7.39
C THR A 135 -7.34 10.49 -8.28
N ILE A 136 -7.20 10.81 -9.57
CA ILE A 136 -6.33 10.05 -10.48
C ILE A 136 -4.89 10.05 -9.98
N ALA A 137 -4.35 11.21 -9.61
CA ALA A 137 -2.98 11.34 -9.12
C ALA A 137 -2.75 10.50 -7.85
N MET A 138 -3.69 10.54 -6.89
CA MET A 138 -3.64 9.73 -5.67
C MET A 138 -3.69 8.22 -5.98
N LEU A 139 -4.60 7.80 -6.86
CA LEU A 139 -4.77 6.40 -7.23
C LEU A 139 -3.55 5.84 -7.98
N ILE A 140 -2.89 6.66 -8.80
CA ILE A 140 -1.61 6.30 -9.45
C ILE A 140 -0.52 6.05 -8.40
N VAL A 141 -0.40 6.91 -7.39
CA VAL A 141 0.55 6.70 -6.29
C VAL A 141 0.28 5.39 -5.56
N ILE A 142 -1.00 5.10 -5.26
CA ILE A 142 -1.39 3.86 -4.60
C ILE A 142 -1.00 2.66 -5.45
N LEU A 143 -1.37 2.63 -6.74
CA LEU A 143 -1.00 1.54 -7.66
C LEU A 143 0.51 1.35 -7.78
N LEU A 144 1.28 2.44 -7.80
CA LEU A 144 2.73 2.37 -7.89
C LEU A 144 3.33 1.67 -6.67
N VAL A 145 2.91 2.05 -5.46
CA VAL A 145 3.45 1.45 -4.23
C VAL A 145 2.93 0.02 -4.06
N ASP A 146 1.63 -0.19 -4.24
CA ASP A 146 0.97 -1.50 -4.09
C ASP A 146 1.42 -2.51 -5.14
N GLY A 147 1.73 -2.07 -6.36
CA GLY A 147 2.36 -2.89 -7.40
C GLY A 147 3.64 -3.56 -6.91
N THR A 148 4.50 -2.78 -6.24
CA THR A 148 5.75 -3.32 -5.70
C THR A 148 5.51 -4.20 -4.47
N ALA A 149 4.53 -3.87 -3.63
CA ALA A 149 4.16 -4.66 -2.46
C ALA A 149 3.58 -6.03 -2.85
N HIS A 150 2.75 -6.05 -3.89
CA HIS A 150 2.22 -7.28 -4.47
C HIS A 150 3.34 -8.22 -4.95
N ALA A 151 4.30 -7.71 -5.73
CA ALA A 151 5.41 -8.51 -6.21
C ALA A 151 6.27 -9.08 -5.05
N ARG A 152 6.50 -8.28 -4.01
CA ARG A 152 7.25 -8.73 -2.81
C ARG A 152 6.50 -9.79 -2.03
N ILE A 153 5.21 -9.62 -1.79
CA ILE A 153 4.45 -10.61 -1.02
C ILE A 153 4.23 -11.90 -1.81
N GLU A 154 4.15 -11.83 -3.14
CA GLU A 154 4.11 -13.02 -3.99
C GLU A 154 5.43 -13.82 -3.91
N ALA A 155 6.57 -13.13 -4.00
CA ALA A 155 7.88 -13.76 -3.83
C ALA A 155 8.02 -14.40 -2.44
N TYR A 156 7.66 -13.66 -1.38
CA TYR A 156 7.68 -14.16 -0.02
C TYR A 156 6.76 -15.38 0.19
N HIS A 157 5.54 -15.35 -0.36
CA HIS A 157 4.61 -16.50 -0.29
C HIS A 157 5.16 -17.75 -0.98
N LYS A 158 5.81 -17.59 -2.13
CA LYS A 158 6.46 -18.70 -2.85
C LYS A 158 7.58 -19.31 -2.02
N GLU A 159 8.44 -18.47 -1.43
CA GLU A 159 9.52 -18.93 -0.56
C GLU A 159 9.00 -19.64 0.70
N LEU A 160 7.93 -19.12 1.33
CA LEU A 160 7.28 -19.79 2.47
C LEU A 160 6.80 -21.20 2.11
N LYS A 161 6.09 -21.36 0.99
CA LYS A 161 5.58 -22.66 0.52
C LYS A 161 6.69 -23.67 0.23
N LEU A 162 7.82 -23.22 -0.34
CA LEU A 162 8.96 -24.11 -0.60
C LEU A 162 9.56 -24.65 0.71
N VAL A 163 9.64 -23.80 1.74
CA VAL A 163 10.15 -24.22 3.04
C VAL A 163 9.18 -25.16 3.75
N ASP A 164 7.88 -24.92 3.66
CA ASP A 164 6.84 -25.78 4.25
C ASP A 164 6.89 -27.21 3.67
N ILE A 165 6.95 -27.33 2.34
CA ILE A 165 7.11 -28.62 1.65
C ILE A 165 8.39 -29.37 2.10
N THR A 166 9.49 -28.64 2.30
CA THR A 166 10.76 -29.23 2.74
C THR A 166 10.70 -29.77 4.17
N ASN A 167 9.95 -29.09 5.04
CA ASN A 167 9.75 -29.52 6.42
C ASN A 167 8.82 -30.75 6.51
N ASP A 168 7.79 -30.82 5.68
CA ASP A 168 6.90 -32.00 5.61
C ASP A 168 7.67 -33.26 5.14
N ILE A 169 8.55 -33.10 4.14
CA ILE A 169 9.39 -34.21 3.62
C ILE A 169 10.40 -34.69 4.67
N THR A 170 10.97 -33.80 5.49
CA THR A 170 11.91 -34.19 6.55
C THR A 170 11.21 -34.74 7.80
N SER A 171 9.94 -34.39 8.05
CA SER A 171 9.17 -34.93 9.19
C SER A 171 8.59 -36.34 8.94
N GLN A 172 8.47 -36.76 7.68
CA GLN A 172 8.03 -38.11 7.28
C GLN A 172 9.17 -39.16 7.20
N LYS A 173 10.41 -38.79 7.52
CA LYS A 173 11.61 -39.63 7.39
C LYS A 173 12.24 -39.91 8.74
#